data_AF-A0A7K8H6B8-F1
#
_entry.id   AF-A0A7K8H6B8-F1
#
_cell.length_a   1.000
_cell.length_b   1.000
_cell.length_c   1.000
_cell.angle_alpha   90.00
_cell.angle_beta   90.00
_cell.angle_gamma   90.00
#
_symmetry.space_group_name_H-M   'P 1'
#
loop_
_entity.id
_entity.type
_entity.pdbx_description
1 polymer ?
#
loop_
_entity_poly.entity_id
_entity_poly.type
_entity_poly.pdbx_seq_one_letter_code
_entity_poly.pdbx_strand_id
1 'polypeptide(L)' 'AGTSAEFPPLQCILTGTWVNDLGSNMTIKTVDLNGDFTGIYRTAASATTKKIKESPLLGTQ' A
#
# COMPACT_ATOMS: atom_id res chain seq x y z
N ALA A 1 0.92 41.43 9.38
CA ALA A 1 0.12 40.31 9.89
C ALA A 1 0.04 39.25 8.80
N GLY A 2 0.78 38.15 8.94
CA GLY A 2 0.80 37.07 7.96
C GLY A 2 0.67 35.76 8.72
N THR A 3 -0.48 35.10 8.61
CA THR A 3 -0.64 33.71 9.04
C THR A 3 -0.81 32.89 7.77
N SER A 4 0.34 32.45 7.21
CA SER A 4 0.34 31.35 6.26
C SER A 4 -0.15 30.13 7.02
N ALA A 5 -1.37 29.68 6.73
CA ALA A 5 -1.85 28.40 7.23
C ALA A 5 -0.97 27.30 6.62
N GLU A 6 -0.01 26.84 7.40
CA GLU A 6 0.80 25.67 7.12
C GLU A 6 -0.16 24.47 7.11
N PHE A 7 -0.40 23.90 5.93
CA PHE A 7 -1.15 22.66 5.84
C PHE A 7 -0.42 21.61 6.68
N PRO A 8 -1.10 20.87 7.57
CA PRO A 8 -0.45 19.80 8.31
C PRO A 8 0.21 18.84 7.31
N PRO A 9 1.39 18.29 7.64
CA PRO A 9 2.10 17.39 6.74
C PRO A 9 1.18 16.26 6.30
N LEU A 10 1.12 16.01 4.99
CA LEU A 10 0.40 14.87 4.43
C LEU A 10 1.01 13.60 5.04
N GLN A 11 0.24 12.91 5.88
CA GLN A 11 0.66 11.63 6.44
C GLN A 11 0.60 10.58 5.33
N CYS A 12 1.74 10.00 4.97
CA CYS A 12 1.86 8.96 3.95
C CYS A 12 1.35 7.60 4.48
N ILE A 13 0.06 7.53 4.81
CA ILE A 13 -0.57 6.30 5.31
C ILE A 13 -0.70 5.31 4.15
N LEU A 14 -0.26 4.07 4.36
CA LEU A 14 -0.26 3.04 3.31
C LEU A 14 -1.64 2.52 2.92
N THR A 15 -2.69 2.79 3.70
CA THR A 15 -4.06 2.38 3.38
C THR A 15 -4.50 2.89 2.01
N GLY A 16 -4.90 1.98 1.13
CA GLY A 16 -5.31 2.31 -0.23
C GLY A 16 -4.85 1.28 -1.26
N THR A 17 -5.00 1.66 -2.53
CA THR A 17 -4.59 0.85 -3.68
C THR A 17 -3.37 1.47 -4.34
N TRP A 18 -2.38 0.62 -4.61
CA TRP A 18 -1.09 0.99 -5.14
C TRP A 18 -0.77 0.16 -6.38
N VAL A 19 -0.04 0.76 -7.31
CA VAL A 19 0.49 0.10 -8.50
C VAL A 19 1.98 0.38 -8.56
N ASN A 20 2.79 -0.64 -8.83
CA ASN A 20 4.22 -0.44 -9.09
C ASN A 20 4.50 -0.31 -10.59
N ASP A 21 5.73 0.04 -10.96
CA ASP A 21 6.13 0.26 -12.36
C ASP A 21 6.02 -0.99 -13.24
N LEU A 22 5.99 -2.19 -12.64
CA LEU A 22 5.77 -3.45 -13.34
C LEU A 22 4.28 -3.74 -13.59
N GLY A 23 3.38 -2.89 -13.10
CA GLY A 23 1.92 -3.06 -13.20
C GLY A 23 1.32 -4.00 -12.16
N SER A 24 2.06 -4.39 -11.12
CA SER A 24 1.50 -5.16 -10.00
C SER A 24 0.60 -4.28 -9.15
N ASN A 25 -0.48 -4.85 -8.62
CA ASN A 25 -1.44 -4.11 -7.80
C ASN A 25 -1.39 -4.60 -6.35
N MET A 26 -1.43 -3.67 -5.40
CA MET A 26 -1.50 -3.94 -3.98
C MET A 26 -2.65 -3.15 -3.36
N THR A 27 -3.49 -3.81 -2.57
CA THR A 27 -4.50 -3.12 -1.75
C THR A 27 -4.18 -3.37 -0.29
N ILE A 28 -3.89 -2.31 0.44
CA ILE A 28 -3.61 -2.31 1.88
C ILE A 28 -4.86 -1.82 2.60
N LYS A 29 -5.32 -2.57 3.59
CA LYS A 29 -6.45 -2.19 4.44
C LYS A 29 -6.03 -1.07 5.41
N THR A 30 -6.89 -0.73 6.35
CA THR A 30 -6.55 0.20 7.43
C THR A 30 -5.27 -0.24 8.14
N VAL A 31 -4.30 0.68 8.25
CA VAL A 31 -3.15 0.55 9.14
C VAL A 31 -3.63 0.86 10.56
N ASP A 32 -3.38 -0.05 11.51
CA ASP A 32 -3.82 0.13 12.88
C ASP A 32 -2.89 1.05 13.70
N LEU A 33 -3.22 1.26 14.97
CA LEU A 33 -2.46 2.16 15.85
C LEU A 33 -1.05 1.65 16.18
N ASN A 34 -0.76 0.36 15.99
CA ASN A 34 0.57 -0.21 16.14
C ASN A 34 1.37 -0.16 14.83
N GLY A 35 0.75 0.33 13.75
CA GLY A 35 1.32 0.33 12.41
C GLY A 35 1.05 -0.96 11.63
N ASP A 36 0.34 -1.94 12.22
CA ASP A 36 0.12 -3.23 11.57
C ASP A 36 -0.95 -3.13 10.48
N PHE A 37 -0.76 -3.86 9.38
CA PHE A 37 -1.71 -3.92 8.30
C PHE A 37 -1.76 -5.27 7.60
N THR A 38 -2.92 -5.53 7.00
CA THR A 38 -3.11 -6.66 6.07
C THR A 38 -3.53 -6.13 4.70
N GLY A 39 -3.33 -6.94 3.67
CA GLY A 39 -3.71 -6.58 2.32
C GLY A 39 -3.70 -7.74 1.35
N ILE A 40 -3.87 -7.41 0.09
CA ILE A 40 -3.79 -8.34 -1.04
C ILE A 40 -2.79 -7.79 -2.05
N TYR A 41 -1.91 -8.65 -2.54
CA TYR A 41 -0.95 -8.35 -3.60
C TYR A 41 -1.27 -9.22 -4.81
N ARG A 42 -1.35 -8.60 -5.98
CA ARG A 42 -1.48 -9.27 -7.27
C ARG A 42 -0.29 -8.90 -8.13
N THR A 43 0.66 -9.83 -8.22
CA THR A 43 1.85 -9.63 -9.06
C THR A 43 1.47 -9.60 -10.54
N ALA A 44 2.15 -8.77 -11.33
CA ALA A 44 2.06 -8.78 -12.78
C ALA A 44 3.09 -9.73 -13.43
N ALA A 45 4.15 -10.10 -12.71
CA ALA A 45 5.22 -10.96 -13.19
C ALA A 45 5.54 -12.08 -12.20
N SER A 46 6.00 -13.23 -12.70
CA SER A 46 6.35 -14.41 -11.90
C SER A 46 7.56 -15.11 -12.51
N ALA A 47 8.48 -15.60 -11.67
CA ALA A 47 9.59 -16.45 -12.10
C ALA A 47 9.16 -17.90 -12.42
N THR A 48 7.87 -18.22 -12.29
CA THR A 48 7.30 -19.54 -12.57
C THR A 48 6.19 -19.46 -13.61
N THR A 49 5.90 -20.57 -14.28
CA THR A 49 4.78 -20.71 -15.22
C THR A 49 3.43 -20.95 -14.54
N LYS A 50 3.38 -20.92 -13.20
CA LYS A 50 2.13 -21.12 -12.45
C LYS A 50 1.21 -19.92 -12.68
N LYS A 51 -0.10 -20.19 -12.73
CA LYS A 51 -1.13 -19.14 -12.83
C LYS A 51 -0.98 -18.17 -11.66
N ILE A 52 -0.85 -16.88 -11.99
CA ILE A 52 -0.85 -15.79 -11.02
C ILE A 52 -2.20 -15.78 -10.27
N LYS A 53 -2.11 -15.67 -8.95
CA LYS A 53 -3.26 -15.51 -8.04
C LYS A 53 -2.96 -14.38 -7.07
N GLU A 54 -4.03 -13.80 -6.53
CA GLU A 54 -3.92 -12.88 -5.40
C GLU A 54 -3.30 -13.59 -4.20
N SER A 55 -2.38 -12.91 -3.54
CA SER A 55 -1.67 -13.41 -2.38
C SER A 55 -1.91 -12.47 -1.19
N PRO A 56 -2.21 -12.99 0.00
CA PRO A 56 -2.32 -12.15 1.19
C PRO A 56 -0.97 -11.56 1.56
N LEU A 57 -0.97 -10.36 2.12
CA LEU A 57 0.20 -9.71 2.69
C LEU A 57 -0.09 -9.22 4.12
N LEU A 58 0.94 -9.23 4.94
CA LEU A 58 0.97 -8.75 6.32
C LEU A 58 2.25 -7.94 6.50
N GLY A 59 2.17 -6.81 7.19
CA GLY A 59 3.32 -5.95 7.48
C GLY A 59 3.02 -4.90 8.53
N THR A 60 4.01 -4.07 8.83
CA THR A 60 3.94 -2.94 9.77
C THR A 60 4.59 -1.71 9.12
N GLN A 61 4.03 -0.51 9.32
CA GLN A 61 4.53 0.77 8.79
C GLN A 61 5.27 1.59 9.86
#